data_AF-A0A9P5WCK5-F1
#
_entry.id   AF-A0A9P5WCK5-F1
#
_cell.length_a   1.000
_cell.length_b   1.000
_cell.length_c   1.000
_cell.angle_alpha   90.00
_cell.angle_beta   90.00
_cell.angle_gamma   90.00
#
_symmetry.space_group_name_H-M   'P 1'
#
loop_
_entity.id
_entity.type
_entity.pdbx_description
1 polymer ?
#
loop_
_entity_poly.entity_id
_entity_poly.type
_entity_poly.pdbx_seq_one_letter_code
_entity_poly.pdbx_strand_id
1 'polypeptide(L)'
;MGACYDVMGHFAGLAQVSHSQWMSKKAFLYLLSVTGGLPRALQLLLEELFGRRLEKRATFSEKLHDIDMNTERIFDKVAANLDTYYSITSFAETHQELVRALVRLYILQKPSPRNLAPCDDFPTLTLDVLERDTHTILEDSKEIPGKVLVRIPFFFLHLYNTAIEEIRNRLGSAFLHDWVQDREWGFFEHMIAEYEALRTNLLIDGGRNTATLGDIYQGAIGNAKTLGRTVILKKLSVVDAAHRFPESGPLRFGTPERDADWMSGVVIKNAAGAQFGDVCVYRERADEESDDVLCALQAKKLGSVLSASTLQKEHSKNISTIKSIPKGSILEVDGIKRACTVTILISTADITDNAFEEISESFPDDCLLVYQGNFNRFFGDAFSVSAALTISKDLSWNFATRETLKRRHRLDDEEVEQILENMPYRSYEDLVQKVPSMGEKELDKEMGFLPYQDFQPKKRRRIEEAASTSG
;
A
#
# COMPACT_ATOMS: atom_id res chain seq x y z
N MET A 1 -17.77 1.30 -8.57
CA MET A 1 -17.75 -0.18 -8.67
C MET A 1 -18.81 -0.74 -9.62
N GLY A 2 -20.12 -0.48 -9.43
CA GLY A 2 -21.19 -1.05 -10.29
C GLY A 2 -20.96 -0.89 -11.80
N ALA A 3 -20.68 0.33 -12.27
CA ALA A 3 -20.40 0.58 -13.69
C ALA A 3 -19.15 -0.16 -14.24
N CYS A 4 -18.13 -0.43 -13.42
CA CYS A 4 -16.98 -1.24 -13.83
C CYS A 4 -17.36 -2.71 -14.00
N TYR A 5 -18.24 -3.23 -13.13
CA TYR A 5 -18.79 -4.58 -13.29
C TYR A 5 -19.62 -4.70 -14.57
N ASP A 6 -20.38 -3.67 -14.94
CA ASP A 6 -21.16 -3.66 -16.18
C ASP A 6 -20.25 -3.67 -17.41
N VAL A 7 -19.19 -2.86 -17.41
CA VAL A 7 -18.17 -2.87 -18.48
C VAL A 7 -17.51 -4.24 -18.59
N MET A 8 -17.07 -4.83 -17.46
CA MET A 8 -16.45 -6.15 -17.48
C MET A 8 -17.44 -7.24 -17.93
N GLY A 9 -18.70 -7.16 -17.48
CA GLY A 9 -19.78 -8.04 -17.90
C GLY A 9 -20.06 -7.97 -19.39
N HIS A 10 -20.00 -6.78 -19.99
CA HIS A 10 -20.13 -6.59 -21.43
C HIS A 10 -19.02 -7.31 -22.21
N PHE A 11 -17.76 -7.10 -21.84
CA PHE A 11 -16.62 -7.79 -22.47
C PHE A 11 -16.65 -9.30 -22.25
N ALA A 12 -17.02 -9.76 -21.05
CA ALA A 12 -17.19 -11.18 -20.76
C ALA A 12 -18.30 -11.81 -21.61
N GLY A 13 -19.44 -11.14 -21.76
CA GLY A 13 -20.54 -11.59 -22.60
C GLY A 13 -20.15 -11.71 -24.07
N LEU A 14 -19.44 -10.70 -24.61
CA LEU A 14 -18.90 -10.75 -25.96
C LEU A 14 -17.85 -11.88 -26.14
N ALA A 15 -17.06 -12.16 -25.10
CA ALA A 15 -16.11 -13.28 -25.10
C ALA A 15 -16.79 -14.65 -24.91
N GLN A 16 -18.08 -14.68 -24.55
CA GLN A 16 -18.83 -15.86 -24.08
C GLN A 16 -18.20 -16.52 -22.85
N VAL A 17 -17.67 -15.69 -21.96
CA VAL A 17 -17.15 -16.10 -20.65
C VAL A 17 -18.22 -15.81 -19.61
N SER A 18 -18.60 -16.83 -18.83
CA SER A 18 -19.61 -16.67 -17.80
C SER A 18 -19.12 -15.75 -16.69
N HIS A 19 -20.07 -15.19 -15.92
CA HIS A 19 -19.74 -14.37 -14.75
C HIS A 19 -18.87 -15.12 -13.74
N SER A 20 -19.11 -16.42 -13.53
CA SER A 20 -18.31 -17.26 -12.64
C SER A 20 -16.88 -17.49 -13.16
N GLN A 21 -16.71 -17.63 -14.47
CA GLN A 21 -15.42 -17.92 -15.10
C GLN A 21 -14.43 -16.75 -15.04
N TRP A 22 -14.88 -15.50 -15.17
CA TRP A 22 -13.96 -14.35 -15.12
C TRP A 22 -13.76 -13.83 -13.68
N MET A 23 -14.78 -13.90 -12.82
CA MET A 23 -14.69 -13.44 -11.42
C MET A 23 -13.73 -14.27 -10.57
N SER A 24 -13.50 -15.53 -10.95
CA SER A 24 -12.49 -16.41 -10.34
C SER A 24 -11.06 -16.13 -10.81
N LYS A 25 -10.83 -15.05 -11.57
CA LYS A 25 -9.53 -14.74 -12.17
C LYS A 25 -8.93 -13.48 -11.54
N LYS A 26 -7.84 -13.68 -10.79
CA LYS A 26 -7.06 -12.62 -10.11
C LYS A 26 -6.75 -11.47 -11.05
N ALA A 27 -6.38 -11.78 -12.29
CA ALA A 27 -5.94 -10.80 -13.25
C ALA A 27 -7.06 -9.80 -13.59
N PHE A 28 -8.32 -10.22 -13.72
CA PHE A 28 -9.42 -9.28 -13.96
C PHE A 28 -9.79 -8.44 -12.74
N LEU A 29 -9.71 -9.01 -11.53
CA LEU A 29 -9.85 -8.20 -10.32
C LEU A 29 -8.72 -7.17 -10.19
N TYR A 30 -7.52 -7.56 -10.57
CA TYR A 30 -6.39 -6.65 -10.64
C TYR A 30 -6.66 -5.50 -11.59
N LEU A 31 -7.16 -5.77 -12.79
CA LEU A 31 -7.56 -4.75 -13.76
C LEU A 31 -8.68 -3.83 -13.23
N LEU A 32 -9.68 -4.38 -12.55
CA LEU A 32 -10.76 -3.61 -11.91
C LEU A 32 -10.24 -2.68 -10.81
N SER A 33 -9.21 -3.12 -10.11
CA SER A 33 -8.62 -2.41 -9.00
C SER A 33 -7.63 -1.34 -9.40
N VAL A 34 -6.71 -1.64 -10.34
CA VAL A 34 -5.74 -0.65 -10.86
C VAL A 34 -6.44 0.51 -11.58
N THR A 35 -7.66 0.26 -12.07
CA THR A 35 -8.50 1.31 -12.67
C THR A 35 -9.20 2.19 -11.62
N GLY A 36 -9.09 1.88 -10.33
CA GLY A 36 -9.60 2.70 -9.23
C GLY A 36 -11.11 2.92 -9.30
N GLY A 37 -11.85 2.00 -9.91
CA GLY A 37 -13.29 2.14 -10.13
C GLY A 37 -13.69 3.12 -11.24
N LEU A 38 -12.76 3.56 -12.10
CA LEU A 38 -13.05 4.36 -13.30
C LEU A 38 -13.53 3.46 -14.45
N PRO A 39 -14.82 3.49 -14.84
CA PRO A 39 -15.34 2.59 -15.88
C PRO A 39 -14.68 2.81 -17.24
N ARG A 40 -14.35 4.07 -17.56
CA ARG A 40 -13.67 4.41 -18.81
C ARG A 40 -12.24 3.89 -18.86
N ALA A 41 -11.50 3.94 -17.74
CA ALA A 41 -10.16 3.40 -17.66
C ALA A 41 -10.17 1.88 -17.87
N LEU A 42 -11.11 1.18 -17.22
CA LEU A 42 -11.30 -0.25 -17.42
C LEU A 42 -11.66 -0.57 -18.86
N GLN A 43 -12.59 0.16 -19.46
CA GLN A 43 -12.95 -0.03 -20.86
C GLN A 43 -11.72 0.10 -21.77
N LEU A 44 -10.97 1.20 -21.67
CA LEU A 44 -9.77 1.43 -22.50
C LEU A 44 -8.71 0.34 -22.31
N LEU A 45 -8.54 -0.12 -21.07
CA LEU A 45 -7.64 -1.20 -20.76
C LEU A 45 -8.08 -2.51 -21.44
N LEU A 46 -9.36 -2.88 -21.32
CA LEU A 46 -9.91 -4.07 -21.97
C LEU A 46 -9.85 -3.95 -23.51
N GLU A 47 -10.06 -2.76 -24.07
CA GLU A 47 -9.90 -2.49 -25.50
C GLU A 47 -8.45 -2.66 -25.97
N GLU A 48 -7.44 -2.23 -25.19
CA GLU A 48 -6.02 -2.44 -25.53
C GLU A 48 -5.62 -3.92 -25.42
N LEU A 49 -6.10 -4.60 -24.39
CA LEU A 49 -5.84 -6.02 -24.16
C LEU A 49 -6.47 -6.89 -25.26
N PHE A 50 -7.75 -6.67 -25.55
CA PHE A 50 -8.59 -7.61 -26.30
C PHE A 50 -9.11 -7.07 -27.64
N GLY A 51 -8.91 -5.78 -27.92
CA GLY A 51 -9.46 -5.08 -29.08
C GLY A 51 -10.87 -4.52 -28.79
N ARG A 52 -11.22 -3.41 -29.46
CA ARG A 52 -12.51 -2.72 -29.26
C ARG A 52 -13.74 -3.58 -29.51
N ARG A 53 -13.61 -4.59 -30.36
CA ARG A 53 -14.66 -5.55 -30.72
C ARG A 53 -14.28 -6.99 -30.35
N LEU A 54 -13.36 -7.18 -29.40
CA LEU A 54 -12.81 -8.49 -29.07
C LEU A 54 -12.16 -9.19 -30.27
N GLU A 55 -11.46 -8.43 -31.10
CA GLU A 55 -10.69 -8.94 -32.24
C GLU A 55 -9.63 -9.98 -31.79
N LYS A 56 -9.23 -9.93 -30.52
CA LYS A 56 -8.32 -10.88 -29.85
C LYS A 56 -9.06 -11.80 -28.86
N ARG A 57 -10.28 -12.24 -29.20
CA ARG A 57 -11.14 -13.05 -28.33
C ARG A 57 -10.49 -14.34 -27.83
N ALA A 58 -9.73 -15.04 -28.68
CA ALA A 58 -9.00 -16.25 -28.28
C ALA A 58 -8.00 -15.98 -27.15
N THR A 59 -7.38 -14.79 -27.17
CA THR A 59 -6.43 -14.33 -26.17
C THR A 59 -7.10 -14.07 -24.81
N PHE A 60 -8.39 -13.71 -24.78
CA PHE A 60 -9.14 -13.52 -23.54
C PHE A 60 -9.23 -14.81 -22.74
N SER A 61 -9.38 -15.97 -23.40
CA SER A 61 -9.45 -17.28 -22.74
C SER A 61 -8.09 -17.95 -22.56
N GLU A 62 -7.18 -17.82 -23.52
CA GLU A 62 -5.84 -18.45 -23.46
C GLU A 62 -4.90 -17.77 -22.45
N LYS A 63 -5.01 -16.44 -22.29
CA LYS A 63 -4.20 -15.66 -21.32
C LYS A 63 -4.87 -15.45 -19.97
N LEU A 64 -5.92 -16.22 -19.66
CA LEU A 64 -6.63 -16.20 -18.36
C LEU A 64 -5.70 -16.45 -17.16
N HIS A 65 -4.55 -17.09 -17.40
CA HIS A 65 -3.63 -17.58 -16.36
C HIS A 65 -2.35 -16.75 -16.20
N ASP A 66 -1.88 -16.08 -17.27
CA ASP A 66 -0.67 -15.26 -17.28
C ASP A 66 -0.95 -13.96 -18.05
N ILE A 67 -1.34 -12.89 -17.35
CA ILE A 67 -1.18 -11.53 -17.88
C ILE A 67 0.30 -11.14 -17.71
N ASP A 68 1.20 -11.93 -18.31
CA ASP A 68 2.58 -11.51 -18.58
C ASP A 68 2.59 -10.64 -19.85
N MET A 69 1.67 -9.67 -19.86
CA MET A 69 1.56 -8.69 -20.92
C MET A 69 2.47 -7.52 -20.58
N ASN A 70 2.89 -6.76 -21.58
CA ASN A 70 3.67 -5.54 -21.40
C ASN A 70 2.82 -4.48 -20.68
N THR A 71 2.64 -4.64 -19.36
CA THR A 71 1.66 -3.95 -18.54
C THR A 71 1.98 -2.47 -18.45
N GLU A 72 3.26 -2.11 -18.38
CA GLU A 72 3.73 -0.72 -18.44
C GLU A 72 3.25 -0.05 -19.75
N ARG A 73 3.51 -0.67 -20.91
CA ARG A 73 3.06 -0.10 -22.19
C ARG A 73 1.54 0.03 -22.28
N ILE A 74 0.79 -0.94 -21.75
CA ILE A 74 -0.68 -0.90 -21.76
C ILE A 74 -1.18 0.22 -20.85
N PHE A 75 -0.60 0.33 -19.66
CA PHE A 75 -0.92 1.38 -18.71
C PHE A 75 -0.64 2.77 -19.29
N ASP A 76 0.55 2.98 -19.86
CA ASP A 76 0.94 4.26 -20.48
C ASP A 76 -0.04 4.66 -21.59
N LYS A 77 -0.46 3.71 -22.41
CA LYS A 77 -1.48 3.97 -23.45
C LYS A 77 -2.83 4.33 -22.87
N VAL A 78 -3.29 3.60 -21.84
CA VAL A 78 -4.57 3.90 -21.18
C VAL A 78 -4.50 5.27 -20.52
N ALA A 79 -3.40 5.60 -19.83
CA ALA A 79 -3.15 6.90 -19.23
C ALA A 79 -3.19 8.02 -20.29
N ALA A 80 -2.47 7.87 -21.41
CA ALA A 80 -2.47 8.85 -22.50
C ALA A 80 -3.86 9.04 -23.13
N ASN A 81 -4.63 7.97 -23.29
CA ASN A 81 -6.00 8.05 -23.77
C ASN A 81 -6.90 8.78 -22.78
N LEU A 82 -6.83 8.43 -21.48
CA LEU A 82 -7.58 9.13 -20.43
C LEU A 82 -7.23 10.61 -20.41
N ASP A 83 -5.95 10.95 -20.53
CA ASP A 83 -5.50 12.34 -20.58
C ASP A 83 -6.05 13.08 -21.80
N THR A 84 -6.09 12.42 -22.96
CA THR A 84 -6.73 12.99 -24.17
C THR A 84 -8.22 13.28 -23.94
N TYR A 85 -8.94 12.40 -23.24
CA TYR A 85 -10.38 12.58 -22.99
C TYR A 85 -10.68 13.62 -21.92
N TYR A 86 -9.83 13.74 -20.91
CA TYR A 86 -10.12 14.47 -19.69
C TYR A 86 -9.23 15.70 -19.46
N SER A 87 -8.18 15.87 -20.26
CA SER A 87 -7.19 16.96 -20.16
C SER A 87 -6.58 17.09 -18.76
N ILE A 88 -6.21 15.95 -18.16
CA ILE A 88 -5.78 15.85 -16.76
C ILE A 88 -4.41 16.50 -16.56
N THR A 89 -3.46 16.20 -17.44
CA THR A 89 -2.10 16.76 -17.40
C THR A 89 -2.17 18.27 -17.65
N SER A 90 -2.93 18.72 -18.65
CA SER A 90 -3.10 20.15 -18.94
C SER A 90 -3.72 20.91 -17.76
N PHE A 91 -4.72 20.33 -17.10
CA PHE A 91 -5.28 20.88 -15.87
C PHE A 91 -4.21 20.97 -14.76
N ALA A 92 -3.42 19.91 -14.57
CA ALA A 92 -2.39 19.85 -13.53
C ALA A 92 -1.22 20.80 -13.78
N GLU A 93 -0.78 20.95 -15.02
CA GLU A 93 0.25 21.93 -15.42
C GLU A 93 -0.21 23.36 -15.17
N THR A 94 -1.50 23.65 -15.39
CA THR A 94 -2.09 24.98 -15.16
C THR A 94 -2.32 25.26 -13.67
N HIS A 95 -2.67 24.25 -12.88
CA HIS A 95 -3.07 24.38 -11.47
C HIS A 95 -2.18 23.54 -10.54
N GLN A 96 -0.86 23.63 -10.69
CA GLN A 96 0.09 22.75 -9.98
C GLN A 96 -0.12 22.75 -8.46
N GLU A 97 -0.23 23.92 -7.83
CA GLU A 97 -0.40 24.04 -6.38
C GLU A 97 -1.74 23.47 -5.88
N LEU A 98 -2.80 23.62 -6.68
CA LEU A 98 -4.09 22.99 -6.39
C LEU A 98 -4.00 21.47 -6.45
N VAL A 99 -3.33 20.93 -7.47
CA VAL A 99 -3.14 19.49 -7.61
C VAL A 99 -2.24 18.92 -6.51
N ARG A 100 -1.15 19.61 -6.14
CA ARG A 100 -0.32 19.25 -4.97
C ARG A 100 -1.19 19.20 -3.70
N ALA A 101 -2.06 20.20 -3.50
CA ALA A 101 -2.96 20.21 -2.36
C ALA A 101 -3.97 19.05 -2.37
N LEU A 102 -4.55 18.70 -3.52
CA LEU A 102 -5.46 17.56 -3.66
C LEU A 102 -4.74 16.23 -3.39
N VAL A 103 -3.54 16.03 -3.96
CA VAL A 103 -2.71 14.84 -3.70
C VAL A 103 -2.36 14.74 -2.22
N ARG A 104 -2.02 15.86 -1.57
CA ARG A 104 -1.78 15.92 -0.13
C ARG A 104 -3.01 15.48 0.67
N LEU A 105 -4.20 16.01 0.36
CA LEU A 105 -5.45 15.62 1.03
C LEU A 105 -5.74 14.12 0.86
N TYR A 106 -5.48 13.59 -0.33
CA TYR A 106 -5.67 12.18 -0.67
C TYR A 106 -4.69 11.26 0.07
N ILE A 107 -3.37 11.51 0.00
CA ILE A 107 -2.34 10.67 0.61
C ILE A 107 -2.41 10.71 2.14
N LEU A 108 -2.64 11.89 2.72
CA LEU A 108 -2.77 12.05 4.17
C LEU A 108 -4.15 11.66 4.70
N GLN A 109 -5.07 11.21 3.83
CA GLN A 109 -6.43 10.79 4.20
C GLN A 109 -7.13 11.81 5.10
N LYS A 110 -6.99 13.11 4.79
CA LYS A 110 -7.40 14.20 5.68
C LYS A 110 -8.88 14.53 5.51
N PRO A 111 -9.77 14.23 6.49
CA PRO A 111 -11.17 14.59 6.38
C PRO A 111 -11.33 16.11 6.38
N SER A 112 -12.01 16.63 5.37
CA SER A 112 -12.12 18.05 5.09
C SER A 112 -13.57 18.46 4.85
N PRO A 113 -13.99 19.69 5.20
CA PRO A 113 -15.33 20.14 4.87
C PRO A 113 -15.48 20.37 3.36
N ARG A 114 -16.68 20.14 2.80
CA ARG A 114 -16.93 20.29 1.34
C ARG A 114 -16.64 21.69 0.80
N ASN A 115 -16.78 22.72 1.64
CA ASN A 115 -16.49 24.10 1.26
C ASN A 115 -15.01 24.50 1.40
N LEU A 116 -14.11 23.56 1.73
CA LEU A 116 -12.67 23.83 1.77
C LEU A 116 -12.17 24.15 0.36
N ALA A 117 -11.51 25.30 0.19
CA ALA A 117 -10.61 25.54 -0.94
C ALA A 117 -9.25 24.89 -0.63
N PRO A 118 -8.78 23.89 -1.41
CA PRO A 118 -7.54 23.20 -1.08
C PRO A 118 -6.29 24.06 -1.24
N CYS A 119 -6.37 25.11 -2.06
CA CYS A 119 -5.29 26.02 -2.40
C CYS A 119 -5.76 27.47 -2.31
N ASP A 120 -5.01 28.29 -1.58
CA ASP A 120 -5.35 29.69 -1.32
C ASP A 120 -5.31 30.56 -2.59
N ASP A 121 -4.53 30.17 -3.60
CA ASP A 121 -4.48 30.85 -4.90
C ASP A 121 -5.78 30.69 -5.69
N PHE A 122 -6.60 29.68 -5.34
CA PHE A 122 -7.86 29.37 -6.01
C PHE A 122 -9.02 29.26 -5.00
N PRO A 123 -9.37 30.36 -4.30
CA PRO A 123 -10.33 30.32 -3.18
C PRO A 123 -11.76 29.97 -3.61
N THR A 124 -12.09 30.11 -4.89
CA THR A 124 -13.39 29.74 -5.45
C THR A 124 -13.50 28.26 -5.81
N LEU A 125 -12.37 27.56 -5.95
CA LEU A 125 -12.32 26.13 -6.28
C LEU A 125 -12.37 25.30 -4.99
N THR A 126 -13.54 25.29 -4.35
CA THR A 126 -13.81 24.43 -3.19
C THR A 126 -13.89 22.96 -3.60
N LEU A 127 -13.76 22.03 -2.64
CA LEU A 127 -13.94 20.60 -2.91
C LEU A 127 -15.29 20.30 -3.60
N ASP A 128 -16.37 20.98 -3.20
CA ASP A 128 -17.70 20.85 -3.81
C ASP A 128 -17.72 21.31 -5.28
N VAL A 129 -17.07 22.45 -5.59
CA VAL A 129 -16.93 22.94 -6.97
C VAL A 129 -16.06 22.00 -7.79
N LEU A 130 -14.98 21.49 -7.22
CA LEU A 130 -14.07 20.56 -7.88
C LEU A 130 -14.76 19.22 -8.18
N GLU A 131 -15.57 18.68 -7.27
CA GLU A 131 -16.36 17.47 -7.53
C GLU A 131 -17.37 17.67 -8.67
N ARG A 132 -18.00 18.85 -8.74
CA ARG A 132 -19.01 19.17 -9.75
C ARG A 132 -18.40 19.45 -11.14
N ASP A 133 -17.33 20.23 -11.18
CA ASP A 133 -16.83 20.86 -12.41
C ASP A 133 -15.52 20.23 -12.92
N THR A 134 -14.91 19.33 -12.16
CA THR A 134 -13.65 18.66 -12.53
C THR A 134 -13.74 17.14 -12.36
N HIS A 135 -12.59 16.45 -12.36
CA HIS A 135 -12.49 15.00 -12.18
C HIS A 135 -12.13 14.60 -10.73
N THR A 136 -12.40 15.49 -9.76
CA THR A 136 -12.17 15.23 -8.34
C THR A 136 -13.29 14.35 -7.79
N ILE A 137 -12.94 13.29 -7.07
CA ILE A 137 -13.91 12.38 -6.45
C ILE A 137 -13.88 12.60 -4.95
N LEU A 138 -15.05 12.74 -4.31
CA LEU A 138 -15.16 12.81 -2.86
C LEU A 138 -15.86 11.57 -2.30
N GLU A 139 -15.40 11.10 -1.15
CA GLU A 139 -16.08 10.09 -0.34
C GLU A 139 -16.45 10.70 1.01
N ASP A 140 -17.70 10.53 1.45
CA ASP A 140 -18.11 10.98 2.77
C ASP A 140 -17.33 10.23 3.87
N SER A 141 -16.80 10.98 4.84
CA SER A 141 -16.04 10.41 5.95
C SER A 141 -16.97 9.65 6.90
N LYS A 142 -16.68 8.36 7.08
CA LYS A 142 -17.39 7.51 8.05
C LYS A 142 -17.04 7.86 9.50
N GLU A 143 -15.84 8.37 9.72
CA GLU A 143 -15.31 8.71 11.06
C GLU A 143 -15.74 10.11 11.51
N ILE A 144 -15.84 11.07 10.59
CA ILE A 144 -16.20 12.46 10.91
C ILE A 144 -17.39 12.91 10.06
N PRO A 145 -18.63 12.83 10.61
CA PRO A 145 -19.84 13.24 9.89
C PRO A 145 -19.75 14.66 9.33
N GLY A 146 -20.20 14.84 8.09
CA GLY A 146 -20.21 16.13 7.39
C GLY A 146 -18.86 16.53 6.76
N LYS A 147 -17.82 15.70 6.88
CA LYS A 147 -16.56 15.85 6.16
C LYS A 147 -16.44 14.83 5.03
N VAL A 148 -15.59 15.15 4.07
CA VAL A 148 -15.25 14.33 2.91
C VAL A 148 -13.76 14.02 2.86
N LEU A 149 -13.43 12.89 2.25
CA LEU A 149 -12.10 12.48 1.84
C LEU A 149 -11.98 12.68 0.34
N VAL A 150 -10.86 13.24 -0.11
CA VAL A 150 -10.52 13.26 -1.53
C VAL A 150 -10.13 11.85 -1.95
N ARG A 151 -10.62 11.40 -3.11
CA ARG A 151 -10.23 10.15 -3.76
C ARG A 151 -9.61 10.47 -5.12
N ILE A 152 -8.43 9.92 -5.37
CA ILE A 152 -7.74 10.07 -6.65
C ILE A 152 -7.54 8.68 -7.26
N PRO A 153 -8.23 8.36 -8.37
CA PRO A 153 -7.98 7.15 -9.11
C PRO A 153 -6.51 7.05 -9.51
N PHE A 154 -5.96 5.84 -9.53
CA PHE A 154 -4.54 5.64 -9.71
C PHE A 154 -3.99 6.22 -11.04
N PHE A 155 -4.72 6.06 -12.15
CA PHE A 155 -4.36 6.70 -13.41
C PHE A 155 -4.26 8.23 -13.32
N PHE A 156 -5.13 8.86 -12.52
CA PHE A 156 -5.10 10.31 -12.33
C PHE A 156 -3.93 10.72 -11.43
N LEU A 157 -3.65 9.94 -10.38
CA LEU A 157 -2.47 10.16 -9.54
C LEU A 157 -1.18 10.07 -10.36
N HIS A 158 -1.10 9.10 -11.28
CA HIS A 158 0.02 8.97 -12.20
C HIS A 158 0.16 10.21 -13.11
N LEU A 159 -0.92 10.65 -13.76
CA LEU A 159 -0.93 11.81 -14.65
C LEU A 159 -0.67 13.14 -13.91
N TYR A 160 -1.19 13.28 -12.69
CA TYR A 160 -0.85 14.41 -11.82
C TYR A 160 0.63 14.41 -11.49
N ASN A 161 1.19 13.26 -11.11
CA ASN A 161 2.61 13.15 -10.79
C ASN A 161 3.53 13.43 -11.99
N THR A 162 3.11 13.10 -13.22
CA THR A 162 3.88 13.49 -14.42
C THR A 162 3.93 14.99 -14.65
N ALA A 163 2.98 15.76 -14.11
CA ALA A 163 2.96 17.22 -14.22
C ALA A 163 3.65 17.94 -13.05
N ILE A 164 3.50 17.43 -11.81
CA ILE A 164 4.03 18.09 -10.59
C ILE A 164 5.37 17.53 -10.11
N GLU A 165 5.76 16.34 -10.60
CA GLU A 165 7.02 15.64 -10.33
C GLU A 165 7.36 15.40 -8.83
N GLU A 166 6.34 15.19 -7.99
CA GLU A 166 6.52 14.95 -6.54
C GLU A 166 7.20 13.61 -6.23
N ILE A 167 6.93 12.58 -7.04
CA ILE A 167 7.49 11.24 -6.91
C ILE A 167 8.40 10.99 -8.10
N ARG A 168 9.69 10.79 -7.84
CA ARG A 168 10.74 10.67 -8.88
C ARG A 168 10.60 9.39 -9.70
N ASN A 169 10.12 8.33 -9.08
CA ASN A 169 9.90 7.05 -9.76
C ASN A 169 8.52 6.98 -10.39
N ARG A 170 8.45 6.39 -11.59
CA ARG A 170 7.18 6.16 -12.29
C ARG A 170 6.26 5.34 -11.40
N LEU A 171 5.32 5.99 -10.73
CA LEU A 171 4.24 5.32 -10.00
C LEU A 171 3.63 4.19 -10.84
N GLY A 172 3.53 4.36 -12.16
CA GLY A 172 3.01 3.33 -13.08
C GLY A 172 3.70 1.96 -12.96
N SER A 173 5.02 1.88 -12.75
CA SER A 173 5.71 0.57 -12.67
C SER A 173 5.45 -0.14 -11.34
N ALA A 174 5.48 0.57 -10.22
CA ALA A 174 5.31 -0.04 -8.89
C ALA A 174 3.96 -0.78 -8.73
N PHE A 175 2.91 -0.37 -9.45
CA PHE A 175 1.55 -0.86 -9.21
C PHE A 175 1.11 -1.96 -10.17
N LEU A 176 1.94 -2.31 -11.16
CA LEU A 176 1.65 -3.25 -12.25
C LEU A 176 2.42 -4.58 -12.15
N HIS A 177 3.34 -4.68 -11.19
CA HIS A 177 4.17 -5.86 -10.94
C HIS A 177 3.50 -6.83 -9.94
N ASP A 178 3.72 -8.14 -10.10
CA ASP A 178 3.27 -9.17 -9.16
C ASP A 178 4.39 -9.43 -8.15
N TRP A 179 4.49 -8.60 -7.11
CA TRP A 179 5.51 -8.53 -6.04
C TRP A 179 5.83 -9.86 -5.30
N VAL A 180 5.23 -10.98 -5.73
CA VAL A 180 5.50 -12.36 -5.33
C VAL A 180 6.83 -12.87 -5.89
N GLN A 181 7.36 -12.39 -7.03
CA GLN A 181 8.70 -12.82 -7.48
C GLN A 181 9.83 -12.01 -6.80
N ASP A 182 10.97 -12.64 -6.52
CA ASP A 182 12.07 -11.99 -5.78
C ASP A 182 12.66 -10.77 -6.52
N ARG A 183 12.58 -10.76 -7.86
CA ARG A 183 12.93 -9.60 -8.68
C ARG A 183 12.02 -8.40 -8.42
N GLU A 184 10.77 -8.64 -8.04
CA GLU A 184 9.74 -7.63 -7.80
C GLU A 184 9.71 -7.15 -6.34
N TRP A 185 10.32 -7.90 -5.41
CA TRP A 185 10.45 -7.51 -4.00
C TRP A 185 11.34 -6.29 -3.78
N GLY A 186 12.45 -6.17 -4.53
CA GLY A 186 13.28 -4.96 -4.49
C GLY A 186 12.55 -3.68 -4.92
N PHE A 187 11.48 -3.80 -5.71
CA PHE A 187 10.60 -2.67 -6.03
C PHE A 187 9.69 -2.31 -4.84
N PHE A 188 9.30 -3.26 -3.99
CA PHE A 188 8.58 -3.00 -2.73
C PHE A 188 9.40 -2.17 -1.76
N GLU A 189 10.64 -2.57 -1.51
CA GLU A 189 11.55 -1.84 -0.62
C GLU A 189 11.80 -0.43 -1.14
N HIS A 190 11.99 -0.29 -2.45
CA HIS A 190 12.16 1.03 -3.07
C HIS A 190 10.89 1.89 -3.00
N MET A 191 9.71 1.30 -3.20
CA MET A 191 8.43 1.98 -3.05
C MET A 191 8.23 2.47 -1.62
N ILE A 192 8.57 1.66 -0.60
CA ILE A 192 8.53 2.08 0.81
C ILE A 192 9.41 3.32 1.03
N ALA A 193 10.62 3.34 0.46
CA ALA A 193 11.53 4.49 0.60
C ALA A 193 10.96 5.76 -0.04
N GLU A 194 10.42 5.66 -1.25
CA GLU A 194 9.76 6.78 -1.93
C GLU A 194 8.52 7.26 -1.18
N TYR A 195 7.72 6.34 -0.65
CA TYR A 195 6.53 6.66 0.12
C TYR A 195 6.86 7.38 1.43
N GLU A 196 7.93 6.95 2.13
CA GLU A 196 8.44 7.59 3.34
C GLU A 196 8.85 9.05 3.07
N ALA A 197 9.56 9.28 1.96
CA ALA A 197 9.97 10.62 1.54
C ALA A 197 8.76 11.48 1.16
N LEU A 198 7.88 10.97 0.29
CA LEU A 198 6.65 11.64 -0.15
C LEU A 198 5.81 12.10 1.04
N ARG A 199 5.50 11.17 1.95
CA ARG A 199 4.60 11.44 3.07
C ARG A 199 5.16 12.51 4.01
N THR A 200 6.47 12.45 4.29
CA THR A 200 7.16 13.46 5.10
C THR A 200 7.11 14.82 4.41
N ASN A 201 7.41 14.88 3.10
CA ASN A 201 7.42 16.10 2.33
C ASN A 201 6.02 16.74 2.25
N LEU A 202 4.97 15.93 2.06
CA LEU A 202 3.58 16.40 2.03
C LEU A 202 3.13 17.00 3.37
N LEU A 203 3.63 16.49 4.50
CA LEU A 203 3.38 17.10 5.81
C LEU A 203 4.04 18.49 5.91
N ILE A 204 5.27 18.62 5.43
CA ILE A 204 6.02 19.90 5.39
C ILE A 204 5.30 20.91 4.49
N ASP A 205 4.90 20.49 3.30
CA ASP A 205 4.17 21.33 2.35
C ASP A 205 2.78 21.71 2.87
N GLY A 206 2.25 20.96 3.84
CA GLY A 206 1.09 21.33 4.65
C GLY A 206 1.36 22.36 5.75
N GLY A 207 2.55 22.94 5.81
CA GLY A 207 2.98 23.94 6.80
C GLY A 207 3.44 23.35 8.13
N ARG A 208 3.69 22.04 8.22
CA ARG A 208 4.16 21.42 9.46
C ARG A 208 5.69 21.41 9.53
N ASN A 209 6.25 21.87 10.65
CA ASN A 209 7.68 21.76 10.93
C ASN A 209 8.01 20.56 11.82
N THR A 210 7.01 20.00 12.50
CA THR A 210 7.12 18.83 13.35
C THR A 210 5.92 17.91 13.12
N ALA A 211 6.08 16.62 13.44
CA ALA A 211 4.97 15.68 13.50
C ALA A 211 5.28 14.56 14.49
N THR A 212 4.24 13.88 14.95
CA THR A 212 4.42 12.65 15.72
C THR A 212 4.75 11.48 14.79
N LEU A 213 5.38 10.43 15.31
CA LEU A 213 5.54 9.19 14.54
C LEU A 213 4.17 8.61 14.12
N GLY A 214 3.10 8.83 14.90
CA GLY A 214 1.74 8.44 14.52
C GLY A 214 1.16 9.23 13.34
N ASP A 215 1.52 10.50 13.18
CA ASP A 215 1.17 11.28 11.98
C ASP A 215 1.88 10.74 10.73
N ILE A 216 3.18 10.43 10.87
CA ILE A 216 4.04 9.92 9.80
C ILE A 216 3.63 8.49 9.43
N TYR A 217 3.34 7.63 10.39
CA TYR A 217 2.94 6.23 10.20
C TYR A 217 1.46 6.02 10.52
N GLN A 218 0.58 6.86 9.96
CA GLN A 218 -0.86 6.80 10.22
C GLN A 218 -1.44 5.41 9.98
N GLY A 219 -2.23 4.94 10.95
CA GLY A 219 -2.85 3.62 10.91
C GLY A 219 -1.93 2.47 11.32
N ALA A 220 -0.63 2.72 11.56
CA ALA A 220 0.25 1.73 12.16
C ALA A 220 -0.20 1.39 13.59
N ILE A 221 -0.01 0.13 13.98
CA ILE A 221 -0.16 -0.31 15.36
C ILE A 221 1.16 -0.01 16.09
N GLY A 222 1.06 0.58 17.26
CA GLY A 222 2.20 0.89 18.12
C GLY A 222 1.70 1.34 19.48
N ASN A 223 2.58 1.35 20.47
CA ASN A 223 2.20 1.92 21.76
C ASN A 223 2.13 3.46 21.70
N ALA A 224 1.33 4.03 22.59
CA ALA A 224 1.05 5.48 22.60
C ALA A 224 2.33 6.32 22.78
N LYS A 225 3.29 5.83 23.57
CA LYS A 225 4.58 6.50 23.78
C LYS A 225 5.38 6.61 22.49
N THR A 226 5.49 5.52 21.73
CA THR A 226 6.25 5.47 20.47
C THR A 226 5.55 6.29 19.40
N LEU A 227 4.24 6.11 19.23
CA LEU A 227 3.44 6.88 18.26
C LEU A 227 3.47 8.39 18.58
N GLY A 228 3.47 8.76 19.86
CA GLY A 228 3.50 10.15 20.32
C GLY A 228 4.86 10.85 20.25
N ARG A 229 5.95 10.13 19.91
CA ARG A 229 7.28 10.75 19.75
C ARG A 229 7.23 11.82 18.67
N THR A 230 7.57 13.05 19.03
CA THR A 230 7.52 14.19 18.10
C THR A 230 8.91 14.44 17.52
N VAL A 231 8.97 14.57 16.19
CA VAL A 231 10.22 14.76 15.44
C VAL A 231 10.13 15.99 14.55
N ILE A 232 11.29 16.59 14.26
CA ILE A 232 11.43 17.65 13.27
C ILE A 232 11.29 17.05 11.88
N LEU A 233 10.48 17.70 11.05
CA LEU A 233 10.33 17.33 9.64
C LEU A 233 11.40 18.06 8.81
N LYS A 234 12.19 17.29 8.08
CA LYS A 234 13.13 17.78 7.06
C LYS A 234 12.68 17.26 5.71
N LYS A 235 12.81 18.07 4.65
CA LYS A 235 12.55 17.60 3.28
C LYS A 235 13.46 16.40 2.99
N LEU A 236 12.85 15.30 2.57
CA LEU A 236 13.51 14.03 2.36
C LEU A 236 13.74 13.75 0.88
N SER A 237 14.86 13.11 0.58
CA SER A 237 15.14 12.51 -0.73
C SER A 237 15.64 11.08 -0.58
N VAL A 238 15.30 10.22 -1.54
CA VAL A 238 15.69 8.81 -1.51
C VAL A 238 17.09 8.62 -2.10
N VAL A 239 17.90 7.77 -1.46
CA VAL A 239 19.21 7.33 -1.94
C VAL A 239 19.36 5.81 -1.80
N ASP A 240 19.94 5.16 -2.81
CA ASP A 240 20.36 3.76 -2.73
C ASP A 240 21.76 3.67 -2.10
N ALA A 241 21.89 2.96 -0.98
CA ALA A 241 23.18 2.76 -0.34
C ALA A 241 24.08 1.85 -1.21
N ALA A 242 25.34 2.26 -1.41
CA ALA A 242 26.34 1.47 -2.13
C ALA A 242 26.73 0.18 -1.36
N HIS A 243 26.58 0.20 -0.04
CA HIS A 243 26.93 -0.91 0.86
C HIS A 243 25.92 -1.01 2.01
N ARG A 244 26.02 -2.10 2.80
CA ARG A 244 25.14 -2.36 3.94
C ARG A 244 25.39 -1.32 5.03
N PHE A 245 24.48 -0.36 5.18
CA PHE A 245 24.52 0.68 6.20
C PHE A 245 23.73 0.25 7.43
N PRO A 246 24.17 0.54 8.67
CA PRO A 246 25.43 1.17 9.05
C PRO A 246 26.60 0.18 9.23
N GLU A 247 26.41 -1.10 8.94
CA GLU A 247 27.39 -2.18 9.21
C GLU A 247 28.76 -1.96 8.57
N SER A 248 28.76 -1.45 7.34
CA SER A 248 29.98 -1.33 6.51
C SER A 248 30.63 0.05 6.62
N GLY A 249 30.13 0.92 7.49
CA GLY A 249 30.66 2.27 7.71
C GLY A 249 29.75 3.39 7.16
N PRO A 250 30.32 4.60 6.95
CA PRO A 250 29.57 5.81 6.55
C PRO A 250 28.69 5.61 5.33
N LEU A 251 27.59 6.36 5.24
CA LEU A 251 26.69 6.29 4.09
C LEU A 251 27.41 6.74 2.81
N ARG A 252 27.35 5.90 1.77
CA ARG A 252 27.78 6.21 0.41
C ARG A 252 26.74 5.80 -0.59
N PHE A 253 26.65 6.53 -1.71
CA PHE A 253 25.74 6.22 -2.80
C PHE A 253 26.32 6.60 -4.18
N GLY A 254 25.72 6.07 -5.25
CA GLY A 254 26.03 6.42 -6.63
C GLY A 254 27.25 5.71 -7.24
N THR A 255 27.54 6.03 -8.51
CA THR A 255 28.73 5.54 -9.23
C THR A 255 29.34 6.71 -10.02
N PRO A 256 30.56 7.20 -9.66
CA PRO A 256 31.38 6.78 -8.52
C PRO A 256 30.71 7.09 -7.18
N GLU A 257 31.06 6.31 -6.15
CA GLU A 257 30.53 6.47 -4.79
C GLU A 257 30.85 7.86 -4.23
N ARG A 258 29.86 8.47 -3.56
CA ARG A 258 30.00 9.76 -2.86
C ARG A 258 29.58 9.59 -1.42
N ASP A 259 30.34 10.20 -0.51
CA ASP A 259 29.97 10.28 0.90
C ASP A 259 28.71 11.14 1.07
N ALA A 260 27.88 10.76 2.02
CA ALA A 260 26.61 11.41 2.31
C ALA A 260 26.41 11.53 3.82
N ASP A 261 25.84 12.64 4.26
CA ASP A 261 25.40 12.78 5.64
C ASP A 261 24.05 12.07 5.81
N TRP A 262 24.06 10.97 6.55
CA TRP A 262 22.88 10.16 6.85
C TRP A 262 21.84 10.90 7.72
N MET A 263 22.22 12.02 8.34
CA MET A 263 21.31 12.90 9.10
C MET A 263 20.69 14.02 8.23
N SER A 264 21.17 14.20 6.99
CA SER A 264 20.84 15.35 6.12
C SER A 264 19.56 15.20 5.29
N GLY A 265 18.47 14.71 5.89
CA GLY A 265 17.19 14.62 5.20
C GLY A 265 17.21 13.62 4.04
N VAL A 266 17.73 12.42 4.30
CA VAL A 266 17.77 11.32 3.33
C VAL A 266 16.98 10.12 3.84
N VAL A 267 16.28 9.46 2.91
CA VAL A 267 15.74 8.11 3.11
C VAL A 267 16.70 7.15 2.42
N ILE A 268 17.29 6.25 3.19
CA ILE A 268 18.31 5.30 2.72
C ILE A 268 17.60 4.00 2.39
N LYS A 269 17.55 3.62 1.12
CA LYS A 269 17.23 2.24 0.75
C LYS A 269 18.52 1.42 0.83
N ASN A 270 18.52 0.43 1.70
CA ASN A 270 19.72 -0.27 2.10
C ASN A 270 20.18 -1.28 1.04
N ALA A 271 21.45 -1.67 1.11
CA ALA A 271 21.98 -2.72 0.25
C ALA A 271 21.44 -4.10 0.68
N ALA A 272 21.23 -4.98 -0.30
CA ALA A 272 20.71 -6.32 -0.06
C ALA A 272 21.55 -7.08 1.00
N GLY A 273 20.86 -7.76 1.92
CA GLY A 273 21.49 -8.54 2.99
C GLY A 273 21.96 -7.69 4.19
N ALA A 274 21.60 -6.41 4.26
CA ALA A 274 21.78 -5.61 5.46
C ALA A 274 21.03 -6.21 6.67
N GLN A 275 21.61 -6.05 7.83
CA GLN A 275 21.07 -6.46 9.11
C GLN A 275 20.18 -5.38 9.74
N PHE A 276 20.41 -4.10 9.40
CA PHE A 276 19.67 -2.96 9.93
C PHE A 276 18.74 -2.36 8.87
N GLY A 277 17.44 -2.63 8.97
CA GLY A 277 16.39 -2.04 8.11
C GLY A 277 16.59 -2.20 6.60
N ASP A 278 15.52 -2.53 5.88
CA ASP A 278 15.58 -2.50 4.40
C ASP A 278 15.54 -1.05 3.91
N VAL A 279 14.86 -0.17 4.66
CA VAL A 279 14.86 1.28 4.49
C VAL A 279 15.15 1.95 5.83
N CYS A 280 15.94 3.02 5.83
CA CYS A 280 16.37 3.74 7.02
C CYS A 280 16.16 5.25 6.86
N VAL A 281 15.71 5.92 7.91
CA VAL A 281 15.63 7.39 7.97
C VAL A 281 15.96 7.89 9.37
N TYR A 282 16.81 8.92 9.44
CA TYR A 282 17.08 9.63 10.69
C TYR A 282 16.13 10.81 10.85
N ARG A 283 15.65 11.02 12.08
CA ARG A 283 14.71 12.07 12.45
C ARG A 283 15.19 12.73 13.74
N GLU A 284 15.41 14.02 13.66
CA GLU A 284 15.82 14.82 14.83
C GLU A 284 14.64 14.99 15.78
N ARG A 285 14.89 14.93 17.08
CA ARG A 285 13.88 15.17 18.11
C ARG A 285 13.31 16.59 18.03
N ALA A 286 12.03 16.76 18.36
CA ALA A 286 11.42 18.09 18.44
C ALA A 286 11.46 18.71 19.84
N ASP A 287 11.68 17.92 20.88
CA ASP A 287 11.77 18.36 22.27
C ASP A 287 13.10 17.92 22.91
N GLU A 288 13.54 18.63 23.95
CA GLU A 288 14.81 18.32 24.64
C GLU A 288 14.74 17.04 25.48
N GLU A 289 13.52 16.57 25.79
CA GLU A 289 13.26 15.40 26.63
C GLU A 289 13.26 14.07 25.83
N SER A 290 13.13 14.11 24.50
CA SER A 290 13.21 12.93 23.64
C SER A 290 14.63 12.68 23.12
N ASP A 291 14.82 11.49 22.57
CA ASP A 291 16.00 11.16 21.77
C ASP A 291 15.70 11.42 20.29
N ASP A 292 16.75 11.71 19.51
CA ASP A 292 16.66 11.57 18.06
C ASP A 292 16.24 10.14 17.71
N VAL A 293 15.56 9.98 16.58
CA VAL A 293 15.01 8.70 16.15
C VAL A 293 15.72 8.22 14.90
N LEU A 294 16.21 6.98 14.93
CA LEU A 294 16.65 6.26 13.75
C LEU A 294 15.59 5.21 13.40
N CYS A 295 14.76 5.52 12.41
CA CYS A 295 13.70 4.64 11.94
C CYS A 295 14.30 3.56 11.02
N ALA A 296 14.12 2.30 11.40
CA ALA A 296 14.46 1.12 10.60
C ALA A 296 13.19 0.47 10.08
N LEU A 297 12.85 0.74 8.82
CA LEU A 297 11.70 0.16 8.13
C LEU A 297 12.12 -1.21 7.59
N GLN A 298 11.42 -2.25 8.03
CA GLN A 298 11.68 -3.64 7.65
C GLN A 298 10.50 -4.17 6.83
N ALA A 299 10.75 -4.48 5.56
CA ALA A 299 9.78 -5.08 4.68
C ALA A 299 9.73 -6.61 4.92
N LYS A 300 8.53 -7.19 5.04
CA LYS A 300 8.34 -8.65 5.15
C LYS A 300 7.31 -9.20 4.18
N LYS A 301 7.67 -10.30 3.52
CA LYS A 301 6.85 -11.01 2.52
C LYS A 301 5.86 -12.00 3.16
N LEU A 302 4.78 -12.29 2.43
CA LEU A 302 3.79 -13.33 2.74
C LEU A 302 4.48 -14.69 2.91
N GLY A 303 4.11 -15.42 3.97
CA GLY A 303 4.73 -16.70 4.36
C GLY A 303 5.56 -16.62 5.65
N SER A 304 5.91 -15.42 6.10
CA SER A 304 6.38 -15.19 7.46
C SER A 304 5.18 -15.11 8.41
N VAL A 305 5.16 -15.93 9.47
CA VAL A 305 4.13 -15.81 10.51
C VAL A 305 4.38 -14.50 11.24
N LEU A 306 3.49 -13.52 11.05
CA LEU A 306 3.48 -12.32 11.86
C LEU A 306 3.10 -12.72 13.29
N SER A 307 4.01 -12.45 14.21
CA SER A 307 3.85 -12.66 15.64
C SER A 307 4.58 -11.55 16.38
N ALA A 308 4.25 -11.33 17.66
CA ALA A 308 5.02 -10.44 18.51
C ALA A 308 6.53 -10.80 18.52
N SER A 309 6.84 -12.11 18.46
CA SER A 309 8.22 -12.59 18.39
C SER A 309 8.96 -12.16 17.11
N THR A 310 8.26 -12.06 15.97
CA THR A 310 8.85 -11.60 14.70
C THR A 310 9.25 -10.14 14.81
N LEU A 311 8.35 -9.29 15.33
CA LEU A 311 8.62 -7.87 15.56
C LEU A 311 9.79 -7.67 16.53
N GLN A 312 9.78 -8.40 17.65
CA GLN A 312 10.83 -8.30 18.66
C GLN A 312 12.20 -8.80 18.16
N LYS A 313 12.23 -9.83 17.30
CA LYS A 313 13.47 -10.32 16.67
C LYS A 313 14.06 -9.26 15.74
N GLU A 314 13.26 -8.68 14.86
CA GLU A 314 13.74 -7.62 13.96
C GLU A 314 14.21 -6.38 14.73
N HIS A 315 13.48 -5.99 15.78
CA HIS A 315 13.90 -4.89 16.63
C HIS A 315 15.19 -5.18 17.39
N SER A 316 15.33 -6.37 17.96
CA SER A 316 16.57 -6.79 18.64
C SER A 316 17.77 -6.82 17.69
N LYS A 317 17.55 -7.26 16.44
CA LYS A 317 18.55 -7.26 15.37
C LYS A 317 18.99 -5.84 15.01
N ASN A 318 18.04 -4.91 14.82
CA ASN A 318 18.34 -3.51 14.54
C ASN A 318 19.16 -2.86 15.68
N ILE A 319 18.73 -3.04 16.93
CA ILE A 319 19.47 -2.55 18.11
C ILE A 319 20.87 -3.15 18.18
N SER A 320 21.00 -4.46 17.95
CA SER A 320 22.29 -5.15 18.01
C SER A 320 23.25 -4.63 16.94
N THR A 321 22.74 -4.32 15.75
CA THR A 321 23.53 -3.72 14.66
C THR A 321 24.04 -2.33 15.04
N ILE A 322 23.22 -1.47 15.66
CA ILE A 322 23.69 -0.16 16.14
C ILE A 322 24.71 -0.31 17.27
N LYS A 323 24.48 -1.22 18.21
CA LYS A 323 25.40 -1.48 19.33
C LYS A 323 26.77 -1.99 18.87
N SER A 324 26.81 -2.81 17.82
CA SER A 324 28.04 -3.43 17.30
C SER A 324 28.95 -2.47 16.53
N ILE A 325 28.47 -1.27 16.18
CA ILE A 325 29.28 -0.25 15.49
C ILE A 325 30.58 0.03 16.28
N PRO A 326 31.76 -0.04 15.65
CA PRO A 326 33.03 0.10 16.35
C PRO A 326 33.19 1.46 17.05
N LYS A 327 33.76 1.44 18.25
CA LYS A 327 34.10 2.65 19.01
C LYS A 327 35.17 3.45 18.24
N GLY A 328 34.98 4.76 18.11
CA GLY A 328 35.88 5.65 17.35
C GLY A 328 35.70 5.57 15.83
N SER A 329 34.73 4.80 15.33
CA SER A 329 34.31 4.90 13.92
C SER A 329 33.62 6.23 13.68
N ILE A 330 33.64 6.72 12.42
CA ILE A 330 32.98 7.96 12.01
C ILE A 330 31.51 7.98 12.47
N LEU A 331 30.78 6.88 12.24
CA LEU A 331 29.38 6.76 12.65
C LEU A 331 29.15 6.88 14.17
N GLU A 332 30.07 6.33 14.98
CA GLU A 332 29.96 6.42 16.43
C GLU A 332 30.24 7.85 16.92
N VAL A 333 31.22 8.52 16.32
CA VAL A 333 31.54 9.93 16.58
C VAL A 333 30.37 10.84 16.19
N ASP A 334 29.81 10.61 14.99
CA ASP A 334 28.62 11.33 14.49
C ASP A 334 27.39 11.12 15.37
N GLY A 335 27.39 10.05 16.18
CA GLY A 335 26.40 9.84 17.22
C GLY A 335 25.26 8.92 16.86
N ILE A 336 25.45 8.01 15.89
CA ILE A 336 24.40 7.06 15.51
C ILE A 336 23.88 6.23 16.71
N LYS A 337 24.74 5.98 17.71
CA LYS A 337 24.37 5.27 18.95
C LYS A 337 23.57 6.10 19.95
N ARG A 338 23.50 7.43 19.78
CA ARG A 338 22.70 8.34 20.61
C ARG A 338 21.23 8.38 20.16
N ALA A 339 20.96 8.06 18.89
CA ALA A 339 19.60 7.96 18.40
C ALA A 339 18.89 6.71 18.94
N CYS A 340 17.65 6.88 19.37
CA CYS A 340 16.74 5.79 19.68
C CYS A 340 16.37 5.06 18.37
N THR A 341 16.58 3.74 18.33
CA THR A 341 16.21 2.93 17.18
C THR A 341 14.73 2.57 17.25
N VAL A 342 13.94 3.04 16.28
CA VAL A 342 12.52 2.63 16.15
C VAL A 342 12.39 1.68 14.97
N THR A 343 11.82 0.50 15.18
CA THR A 343 11.61 -0.49 14.12
C THR A 343 10.19 -0.40 13.58
N ILE A 344 10.04 -0.15 12.28
CA ILE A 344 8.75 -0.14 11.60
C ILE A 344 8.66 -1.39 10.74
N LEU A 345 7.87 -2.37 11.16
CA LEU A 345 7.64 -3.58 10.38
C LEU A 345 6.52 -3.32 9.37
N ILE A 346 6.83 -3.39 8.08
CA ILE A 346 5.87 -3.28 6.99
C ILE A 346 5.72 -4.65 6.34
N SER A 347 4.61 -5.31 6.60
CA SER A 347 4.39 -6.68 6.17
C SER A 347 3.23 -6.82 5.22
N THR A 348 3.46 -7.57 4.14
CA THR A 348 2.40 -8.00 3.25
C THR A 348 1.57 -9.15 3.82
N ALA A 349 1.95 -9.72 4.97
CA ALA A 349 1.17 -10.77 5.62
C ALA A 349 0.03 -10.18 6.47
N ASP A 350 -1.02 -10.97 6.65
CA ASP A 350 -2.05 -10.69 7.64
C ASP A 350 -1.66 -11.26 9.02
N ILE A 351 -2.32 -10.77 10.07
CA ILE A 351 -2.11 -11.19 11.46
C ILE A 351 -3.29 -12.09 11.86
N THR A 352 -3.01 -13.26 12.42
CA THR A 352 -4.06 -14.15 12.96
C THR A 352 -4.70 -13.56 14.22
N ASP A 353 -5.93 -13.95 14.57
CA ASP A 353 -6.58 -13.44 15.80
C ASP A 353 -5.73 -13.64 17.06
N ASN A 354 -5.16 -14.83 17.25
CA ASN A 354 -4.27 -15.13 18.39
C ASN A 354 -3.03 -14.24 18.39
N ALA A 355 -2.37 -14.06 17.23
CA ALA A 355 -1.20 -13.19 17.15
C ALA A 355 -1.55 -11.73 17.39
N PHE A 356 -2.75 -11.30 17.00
CA PHE A 356 -3.23 -9.94 17.26
C PHE A 356 -3.48 -9.71 18.76
N GLU A 357 -4.08 -10.66 19.47
CA GLU A 357 -4.26 -10.60 20.92
C GLU A 357 -2.90 -10.54 21.63
N GLU A 358 -1.96 -11.42 21.28
CA GLU A 358 -0.59 -11.40 21.81
C GLU A 358 0.12 -10.04 21.58
N ILE A 359 0.01 -9.51 20.37
CA ILE A 359 0.59 -8.21 19.99
C ILE A 359 -0.09 -7.07 20.76
N SER A 360 -1.39 -7.16 21.01
CA SER A 360 -2.16 -6.14 21.72
C SER A 360 -1.87 -6.11 23.22
N GLU A 361 -1.63 -7.27 23.83
CA GLU A 361 -1.30 -7.36 25.26
C GLU A 361 0.12 -6.87 25.58
N SER A 362 1.09 -7.13 24.69
CA SER A 362 2.50 -6.82 24.94
C SER A 362 3.21 -6.29 23.68
N PHE A 363 2.70 -5.18 23.14
CA PHE A 363 3.34 -4.51 22.00
C PHE A 363 4.73 -3.98 22.40
N PRO A 364 5.83 -4.37 21.72
CA PRO A 364 7.17 -3.93 22.08
C PRO A 364 7.33 -2.40 22.00
N ASP A 365 8.06 -1.82 22.97
CA ASP A 365 8.50 -0.44 22.88
C ASP A 365 9.32 -0.18 21.60
N ASP A 366 9.27 1.04 21.11
CA ASP A 366 10.05 1.52 19.97
C ASP A 366 9.84 0.67 18.69
N CYS A 367 8.64 0.10 18.57
CA CYS A 367 8.21 -0.64 17.39
C CYS A 367 6.91 -0.04 16.83
N LEU A 368 6.72 -0.19 15.52
CA LEU A 368 5.48 0.09 14.81
C LEU A 368 5.18 -1.06 13.83
N LEU A 369 3.91 -1.35 13.61
CA LEU A 369 3.45 -2.42 12.72
C LEU A 369 2.45 -1.89 11.70
N VAL A 370 2.85 -1.97 10.43
CA VAL A 370 2.01 -1.81 9.25
C VAL A 370 1.87 -3.19 8.62
N TYR A 371 0.66 -3.67 8.48
CA TYR A 371 0.36 -4.99 7.94
C TYR A 371 -0.82 -4.91 6.98
N GLN A 372 -1.11 -5.98 6.25
CA GLN A 372 -2.14 -5.98 5.21
C GLN A 372 -3.49 -5.35 5.66
N GLY A 373 -3.93 -5.63 6.89
CA GLY A 373 -5.21 -5.13 7.41
C GLY A 373 -5.29 -3.61 7.60
N ASN A 374 -4.16 -2.91 7.76
CA ASN A 374 -4.12 -1.46 7.94
C ASN A 374 -3.47 -0.68 6.77
N PHE A 375 -3.10 -1.36 5.68
CA PHE A 375 -2.53 -0.72 4.49
C PHE A 375 -3.36 0.45 3.98
N ASN A 376 -4.69 0.33 3.96
CA ASN A 376 -5.57 1.42 3.52
C ASN A 376 -5.34 2.72 4.31
N ARG A 377 -5.19 2.62 5.63
CA ARG A 377 -4.93 3.79 6.48
C ARG A 377 -3.51 4.33 6.28
N PHE A 378 -2.54 3.45 6.05
CA PHE A 378 -1.14 3.85 5.90
C PHE A 378 -0.81 4.38 4.50
N PHE A 379 -1.09 3.60 3.45
CA PHE A 379 -0.77 3.94 2.07
C PHE A 379 -1.89 4.67 1.30
N GLY A 380 -3.15 4.59 1.78
CA GLY A 380 -4.33 5.03 1.03
C GLY A 380 -4.84 4.00 0.04
N ASP A 381 -6.01 4.25 -0.55
CA ASP A 381 -6.74 3.28 -1.39
C ASP A 381 -5.96 2.79 -2.61
N ALA A 382 -5.39 3.69 -3.42
CA ALA A 382 -4.71 3.30 -4.66
C ALA A 382 -3.55 2.33 -4.40
N PHE A 383 -2.77 2.57 -3.36
CA PHE A 383 -1.62 1.73 -3.00
C PHE A 383 -2.04 0.42 -2.33
N SER A 384 -3.09 0.47 -1.50
CA SER A 384 -3.53 -0.68 -0.72
C SER A 384 -4.19 -1.75 -1.54
N VAL A 385 -4.91 -1.37 -2.59
CA VAL A 385 -5.60 -2.32 -3.45
C VAL A 385 -4.60 -3.09 -4.34
N SER A 386 -3.58 -2.43 -4.89
CA SER A 386 -2.50 -3.12 -5.63
C SER A 386 -1.69 -4.04 -4.73
N ALA A 387 -1.39 -3.63 -3.50
CA ALA A 387 -0.74 -4.50 -2.52
C ALA A 387 -1.65 -5.69 -2.15
N ALA A 388 -2.90 -5.45 -1.74
CA ALA A 388 -3.84 -6.47 -1.30
C ALA A 388 -4.13 -7.52 -2.38
N LEU A 389 -4.27 -7.13 -3.65
CA LEU A 389 -4.48 -8.07 -4.74
C LEU A 389 -3.27 -8.89 -5.10
N THR A 390 -2.07 -8.30 -5.06
CA THR A 390 -0.83 -9.08 -5.24
C THR A 390 -0.76 -10.20 -4.21
N ILE A 391 -1.18 -9.91 -2.98
CA ILE A 391 -1.08 -10.77 -1.80
C ILE A 391 -2.25 -11.77 -1.68
N SER A 392 -3.42 -11.49 -2.25
CA SER A 392 -4.66 -12.27 -2.04
C SER A 392 -4.72 -13.67 -2.67
N LYS A 393 -3.63 -14.19 -3.28
CA LYS A 393 -3.58 -15.55 -3.87
C LYS A 393 -3.92 -16.64 -2.83
N ASP A 394 -3.58 -16.43 -1.56
CA ASP A 394 -3.73 -17.46 -0.52
C ASP A 394 -4.73 -17.13 0.61
N LEU A 395 -5.41 -15.98 0.52
CA LEU A 395 -6.28 -15.45 1.61
C LEU A 395 -7.73 -15.21 1.17
N SER A 396 -8.12 -15.66 -0.03
CA SER A 396 -9.49 -15.56 -0.53
C SER A 396 -9.99 -16.92 -1.02
N TRP A 397 -11.21 -17.31 -0.63
CA TRP A 397 -11.82 -18.57 -1.09
C TRP A 397 -11.95 -18.64 -2.61
N ASN A 398 -12.09 -17.49 -3.27
CA ASN A 398 -12.24 -17.40 -4.72
C ASN A 398 -10.92 -17.44 -5.50
N PHE A 399 -9.78 -17.40 -4.79
CA PHE A 399 -8.44 -17.37 -5.40
C PHE A 399 -7.48 -18.41 -4.81
N ALA A 400 -7.91 -19.14 -3.78
CA ALA A 400 -7.10 -20.13 -3.10
C ALA A 400 -6.61 -21.21 -4.08
N THR A 401 -5.32 -21.52 -4.02
CA THR A 401 -4.77 -22.64 -4.78
C THR A 401 -5.19 -23.97 -4.17
N ARG A 402 -5.15 -25.04 -4.96
CA ARG A 402 -5.31 -26.42 -4.46
C ARG A 402 -4.40 -26.70 -3.28
N GLU A 403 -3.15 -26.27 -3.37
CA GLU A 403 -2.16 -26.43 -2.30
C GLU A 403 -2.55 -25.68 -1.03
N THR A 404 -3.08 -24.46 -1.15
CA THR A 404 -3.55 -23.67 -0.01
C THR A 404 -4.78 -24.30 0.64
N LEU A 405 -5.76 -24.74 -0.15
CA LEU A 405 -6.95 -25.44 0.37
C LEU A 405 -6.57 -26.73 1.10
N LYS A 406 -5.68 -27.55 0.53
CA LYS A 406 -5.19 -28.78 1.17
C LYS A 406 -4.40 -28.50 2.45
N ARG A 407 -3.41 -27.61 2.39
CA ARG A 407 -2.44 -27.39 3.47
C ARG A 407 -3.04 -26.60 4.63
N ARG A 408 -3.85 -25.58 4.33
CA ARG A 408 -4.40 -24.66 5.35
C ARG A 408 -5.67 -25.21 5.99
N HIS A 409 -6.54 -25.86 5.21
CA HIS A 409 -7.84 -26.35 5.69
C HIS A 409 -7.91 -27.87 5.85
N ARG A 410 -6.82 -28.59 5.53
CA ARG A 410 -6.74 -30.05 5.64
C ARG A 410 -7.85 -30.77 4.86
N LEU A 411 -8.22 -30.19 3.73
CA LEU A 411 -9.24 -30.73 2.83
C LEU A 411 -8.65 -31.85 1.99
N ASP A 412 -9.46 -32.87 1.72
CA ASP A 412 -9.09 -33.93 0.79
C ASP A 412 -9.25 -33.49 -0.68
N ASP A 413 -8.84 -34.35 -1.62
CA ASP A 413 -8.91 -34.03 -3.04
C ASP A 413 -10.33 -33.79 -3.54
N GLU A 414 -11.32 -34.54 -3.06
CA GLU A 414 -12.70 -34.43 -3.49
C GLU A 414 -13.33 -33.11 -3.00
N GLU A 415 -13.08 -32.76 -1.74
CA GLU A 415 -13.49 -31.49 -1.14
C GLU A 415 -12.86 -30.30 -1.86
N VAL A 416 -11.58 -30.40 -2.23
CA VAL A 416 -10.90 -29.32 -2.96
C VAL A 416 -11.47 -29.16 -4.37
N GLU A 417 -11.76 -30.25 -5.09
CA GLU A 417 -12.41 -30.15 -6.40
C GLU A 417 -13.78 -29.51 -6.30
N GLN A 418 -14.62 -29.93 -5.34
CA GLN A 418 -15.94 -29.34 -5.13
C GLN A 418 -15.83 -27.84 -4.86
N ILE A 419 -14.85 -27.41 -4.07
CA ILE A 419 -14.61 -25.99 -3.83
C ILE A 419 -14.18 -25.27 -5.12
N LEU A 420 -13.25 -25.84 -5.88
CA LEU A 420 -12.74 -25.18 -7.08
C LEU A 420 -13.79 -25.09 -8.21
N GLU A 421 -14.63 -26.12 -8.35
CA GLU A 421 -15.68 -26.20 -9.37
C GLU A 421 -16.85 -25.24 -9.12
N ASN A 422 -17.18 -24.97 -7.84
CA ASN A 422 -18.34 -24.16 -7.46
C ASN A 422 -18.02 -22.66 -7.24
N MET A 423 -16.77 -22.25 -7.46
CA MET A 423 -16.39 -20.83 -7.41
C MET A 423 -17.17 -19.98 -8.44
N PRO A 424 -17.41 -18.68 -8.16
CA PRO A 424 -17.00 -17.96 -6.95
C PRO A 424 -18.09 -17.96 -5.85
N TYR A 425 -17.66 -17.69 -4.62
CA TYR A 425 -18.41 -17.58 -3.38
C TYR A 425 -18.56 -16.12 -2.95
N ARG A 426 -19.74 -15.75 -2.45
CA ARG A 426 -20.06 -14.38 -1.98
C ARG A 426 -19.86 -14.19 -0.49
N SER A 427 -19.99 -15.27 0.27
CA SER A 427 -19.84 -15.31 1.71
C SER A 427 -19.60 -16.75 2.17
N TYR A 428 -19.39 -16.93 3.47
CA TYR A 428 -19.29 -18.26 4.05
C TYR A 428 -20.59 -19.05 3.89
N GLU A 429 -21.74 -18.39 4.04
CA GLU A 429 -23.04 -19.02 3.81
C GLU A 429 -23.21 -19.50 2.36
N ASP A 430 -22.74 -18.72 1.37
CA ASP A 430 -22.76 -19.12 -0.04
C ASP A 430 -21.79 -20.29 -0.32
N LEU A 431 -20.64 -20.33 0.36
CA LEU A 431 -19.70 -21.46 0.32
C LEU A 431 -20.38 -22.74 0.84
N VAL A 432 -20.96 -22.71 2.04
CA VAL A 432 -21.63 -23.86 2.64
C VAL A 432 -22.86 -24.26 1.84
N GLN A 433 -23.59 -23.31 1.25
CA GLN A 433 -24.74 -23.62 0.40
C GLN A 433 -24.33 -24.40 -0.86
N LYS A 434 -23.23 -24.01 -1.49
CA LYS A 434 -22.72 -24.65 -2.72
C LYS A 434 -21.93 -25.93 -2.45
N VAL A 435 -21.27 -26.00 -1.29
CA VAL A 435 -20.46 -27.14 -0.85
C VAL A 435 -20.87 -27.50 0.58
N PRO A 436 -21.99 -28.25 0.78
CA PRO A 436 -22.54 -28.52 2.11
C PRO A 436 -21.59 -29.17 3.11
N SER A 437 -20.64 -29.99 2.63
CA SER A 437 -19.59 -30.61 3.47
C SER A 437 -18.73 -29.59 4.22
N MET A 438 -18.65 -28.34 3.74
CA MET A 438 -17.91 -27.26 4.39
C MET A 438 -18.57 -26.75 5.68
N GLY A 439 -19.87 -27.00 5.89
CA GLY A 439 -20.59 -26.59 7.09
C GLY A 439 -20.19 -27.35 8.35
N GLU A 440 -19.60 -28.55 8.19
CA GLU A 440 -19.15 -29.42 9.29
C GLU A 440 -17.65 -29.27 9.60
N LYS A 441 -16.92 -28.50 8.77
CA LYS A 441 -15.48 -28.33 8.87
C LYS A 441 -15.12 -27.07 9.66
N GLU A 442 -14.04 -27.15 10.42
CA GLU A 442 -13.44 -25.99 11.07
C GLU A 442 -12.62 -25.21 10.02
N LEU A 443 -13.33 -24.40 9.24
CA LEU A 443 -12.73 -23.59 8.18
C LEU A 443 -12.21 -22.26 8.73
N ASP A 444 -11.10 -21.80 8.16
CA ASP A 444 -10.59 -20.46 8.39
C ASP A 444 -11.60 -19.41 7.89
N LYS A 445 -12.31 -18.79 8.84
CA LYS A 445 -13.30 -17.74 8.58
C LYS A 445 -12.65 -16.38 8.30
N GLU A 446 -11.32 -16.27 8.41
CA GLU A 446 -10.57 -15.07 8.07
C GLU A 446 -10.32 -14.95 6.55
N MET A 447 -10.47 -16.04 5.79
CA MET A 447 -10.37 -15.98 4.33
C MET A 447 -11.52 -15.17 3.73
N GLY A 448 -11.17 -14.16 2.93
CA GLY A 448 -12.11 -13.26 2.28
C GLY A 448 -12.84 -13.90 1.10
N PHE A 449 -13.86 -13.18 0.61
CA PHE A 449 -14.69 -13.57 -0.54
C PHE A 449 -14.56 -12.56 -1.68
N LEU A 450 -13.32 -12.11 -1.95
CA LEU A 450 -13.07 -11.12 -3.00
C LEU A 450 -13.64 -11.62 -4.34
N PRO A 451 -14.32 -10.76 -5.12
CA PRO A 451 -14.49 -9.32 -4.90
C PRO A 451 -15.83 -8.93 -4.24
N TYR A 452 -16.63 -9.91 -3.77
CA TYR A 452 -17.99 -9.69 -3.28
C TYR A 452 -18.04 -9.14 -1.86
N GLN A 453 -16.98 -9.38 -1.09
CA GLN A 453 -16.76 -8.75 0.20
C GLN A 453 -15.34 -8.19 0.20
N ASP A 454 -15.21 -6.92 0.62
CA ASP A 454 -13.96 -6.43 1.16
C ASP A 454 -13.51 -7.42 2.24
N PHE A 455 -12.20 -7.63 2.33
CA PHE A 455 -11.58 -8.43 3.38
C PHE A 455 -12.27 -8.16 4.74
N GLN A 456 -12.93 -9.18 5.32
CA GLN A 456 -14.03 -8.94 6.24
C GLN A 456 -13.58 -8.26 7.54
N PRO A 457 -14.33 -7.25 8.01
CA PRO A 457 -13.84 -6.16 8.85
C PRO A 457 -14.10 -6.42 10.35
N LYS A 458 -14.10 -7.69 10.81
CA LYS A 458 -14.24 -7.96 12.25
C LYS A 458 -13.01 -7.50 13.04
N LYS A 459 -11.80 -7.65 12.48
CA LYS A 459 -10.59 -6.99 13.00
C LYS A 459 -10.60 -5.46 12.81
N ARG A 460 -11.11 -4.95 11.69
CA ARG A 460 -11.20 -3.51 11.41
C ARG A 460 -12.03 -2.75 12.47
N ARG A 461 -13.18 -3.31 12.88
CA ARG A 461 -13.97 -2.80 14.01
C ARG A 461 -13.26 -2.90 15.35
N ARG A 462 -12.55 -4.01 15.63
CA ARG A 462 -11.76 -4.15 16.86
C ARG A 462 -10.58 -3.18 16.95
N ILE A 463 -9.94 -2.85 15.83
CA ILE A 463 -8.87 -1.82 15.75
C ILE A 463 -9.43 -0.43 16.03
N GLU A 464 -10.61 -0.13 15.48
CA GLU A 464 -11.33 1.13 15.77
C GLU A 464 -11.75 1.21 17.24
N GLU A 465 -12.27 0.11 17.79
CA GLU A 465 -12.67 0.01 19.20
C GLU A 465 -11.47 0.08 20.15
N ALA A 466 -10.37 -0.62 19.89
CA ALA A 466 -9.14 -0.60 20.69
C ALA A 466 -8.40 0.75 20.65
N ALA A 467 -8.42 1.43 19.50
CA ALA A 467 -7.88 2.79 19.38
C ALA A 467 -8.77 3.84 20.08
N SER A 468 -10.07 3.57 20.24
CA SER A 468 -11.00 4.45 20.96
C SER A 468 -11.10 4.18 22.47
N THR A 469 -10.62 3.03 22.96
CA THR A 469 -10.54 2.71 24.40
C THR A 469 -9.20 3.04 25.05
N SER A 470 -8.25 3.59 24.29
CA SER A 470 -6.93 4.04 24.77
C SER A 470 -6.78 5.57 24.81
N GLY A 471 -7.91 6.31 24.83
CA GLY A 471 -7.98 7.77 25.03
C GLY A 471 -7.94 8.18 26.50
#